data_AF-A0A0G1AHU7-F1
#
_entry.id   AF-A0A0G1AHU7-F1
#
_cell.length_a   1.000
_cell.length_b   1.000
_cell.length_c   1.000
_cell.angle_alpha   90.00
_cell.angle_beta   90.00
_cell.angle_gamma   90.00
#
_symmetry.space_group_name_H-M   'P 1'
#
loop_
_entity.id
_entity.type
_entity.pdbx_description
1 polymer ?
#
loop_
_entity_poly.entity_id
_entity_poly.type
_entity_poly.pdbx_seq_one_letter_code
_entity_poly.pdbx_strand_id
1 'polypeptide(L)'
;MGGNFATAGGVTVNNIAKYNDQTNQFSNIGQTTGVDSTVYAFAVYNGSLYVGGNFATAGGVSVNYIAKYNDQTNQFSNIGQTTGVLGDVNALAIYNGNLYVGGDFLTAGGVSAMIRQISFQISDKLRGWITPSEL
;
A
#
# COMPACT_ATOMS: atom_id res chain seq x y z
N MET A 1 -11.56 -5.86 2.43
CA MET A 1 -12.14 -5.19 1.24
C MET A 1 -11.82 -3.72 1.29
N GLY A 2 -11.72 -3.07 0.13
CA GLY A 2 -11.42 -1.64 0.03
C GLY A 2 -12.03 -1.02 -1.22
N GLY A 3 -12.17 0.30 -1.20
CA GLY A 3 -12.91 1.08 -2.19
C GLY A 3 -13.19 2.49 -1.69
N ASN A 4 -14.17 3.17 -2.26
CA ASN A 4 -14.66 4.47 -1.79
C ASN A 4 -15.97 4.25 -1.02
N PHE A 5 -15.87 4.04 0.29
CA PHE A 5 -17.02 3.82 1.17
C PHE A 5 -16.69 4.15 2.63
N ALA A 6 -17.63 4.79 3.32
CA ALA A 6 -17.48 5.11 4.73
C ALA A 6 -17.90 3.95 5.65
N THR A 7 -18.87 3.13 5.22
CA THR A 7 -19.49 2.10 6.06
C THR A 7 -19.56 0.72 5.38
N ALA A 8 -19.48 -0.34 6.19
CA ALA A 8 -19.73 -1.72 5.79
C ALA A 8 -20.48 -2.45 6.91
N GLY A 9 -21.62 -3.07 6.60
CA GLY A 9 -22.45 -3.76 7.59
C GLY A 9 -22.86 -2.90 8.79
N GLY A 10 -23.07 -1.60 8.59
CA GLY A 10 -23.44 -0.64 9.65
C GLY A 10 -22.26 -0.13 10.49
N VAL A 11 -21.02 -0.59 10.24
CA VAL A 11 -19.82 -0.13 10.94
C VAL A 11 -19.08 0.90 10.08
N THR A 12 -18.58 1.98 10.69
CA THR A 12 -17.69 2.94 10.04
C THR A 12 -16.30 2.34 9.87
N VAL A 13 -15.84 2.27 8.63
CA VAL A 13 -14.65 1.52 8.21
C VAL A 13 -13.66 2.35 7.39
N ASN A 14 -14.06 3.54 6.92
CA ASN A 14 -13.17 4.49 6.25
C ASN A 14 -12.34 3.84 5.14
N ASN A 15 -13.04 3.40 4.10
CA ASN A 15 -12.52 2.85 2.85
C ASN A 15 -11.85 1.46 2.95
N ILE A 16 -11.70 0.88 4.16
CA ILE A 16 -11.19 -0.48 4.34
C ILE A 16 -11.97 -1.22 5.42
N ALA A 17 -12.66 -2.29 5.03
CA ALA A 17 -13.33 -3.19 5.97
C ALA A 17 -12.63 -4.55 6.03
N LYS A 18 -12.44 -5.07 7.25
CA LYS A 18 -12.13 -6.47 7.53
C LYS A 18 -13.45 -7.19 7.78
N TYR A 19 -13.62 -8.37 7.17
CA TYR A 19 -14.78 -9.21 7.39
C TYR A 19 -14.35 -10.45 8.18
N ASN A 20 -15.07 -10.76 9.24
CA ASN A 20 -14.89 -11.97 10.03
C ASN A 20 -15.98 -12.98 9.64
N ASP A 21 -15.58 -14.12 9.09
CA ASP A 21 -16.47 -15.18 8.61
C ASP A 21 -17.07 -16.02 9.74
N GLN A 22 -16.44 -16.05 10.90
CA GLN A 22 -16.94 -16.74 12.09
C GLN A 22 -18.06 -15.97 12.78
N THR A 23 -17.96 -14.64 12.82
CA THR A 23 -18.96 -13.77 13.45
C THR A 23 -19.92 -13.13 12.45
N ASN A 24 -19.65 -13.24 11.15
CA ASN A 24 -20.38 -12.58 10.08
C ASN A 24 -20.49 -11.06 10.29
N GLN A 25 -19.38 -10.43 10.68
CA GLN A 25 -19.32 -9.01 11.01
C GLN A 25 -18.18 -8.30 10.27
N PHE A 26 -18.43 -7.03 9.96
CA PHE A 26 -17.41 -6.11 9.47
C PHE A 26 -16.77 -5.34 10.63
N SER A 27 -15.48 -5.07 10.52
CA SER A 27 -14.74 -4.17 11.40
C SER A 27 -13.83 -3.26 10.61
N ASN A 28 -13.43 -2.15 11.21
CA ASN A 28 -12.36 -1.30 10.69
C ASN A 28 -10.98 -1.90 10.99
N ILE A 29 -9.94 -1.32 10.38
CA ILE A 29 -8.53 -1.59 10.69
C ILE A 29 -7.77 -0.26 10.85
N GLY A 30 -6.65 -0.28 11.56
CA GLY A 30 -5.74 0.87 11.66
C GLY A 30 -6.24 2.01 12.55
N GLN A 31 -6.55 1.71 13.82
CA GLN A 31 -6.90 2.71 14.84
C GLN A 31 -8.02 3.68 14.39
N THR A 32 -9.11 3.12 13.88
CA THR A 32 -10.39 3.76 13.50
C THR A 32 -10.39 4.76 12.34
N THR A 33 -9.25 5.30 11.94
CA THR A 33 -9.19 6.30 10.86
C THR A 33 -9.18 5.69 9.45
N GLY A 34 -8.78 4.42 9.30
CA GLY A 34 -8.73 3.77 7.98
C GLY A 34 -7.79 4.51 7.02
N VAL A 35 -8.26 4.83 5.82
CA VAL A 35 -7.53 5.71 4.87
C VAL A 35 -8.41 6.88 4.42
N ASP A 36 -7.78 8.00 4.04
CA ASP A 36 -8.48 9.24 3.70
C ASP A 36 -9.11 9.28 2.30
N SER A 37 -8.86 8.28 1.46
CA SER A 37 -9.39 8.23 0.10
C SER A 37 -9.54 6.79 -0.40
N THR A 38 -9.83 6.64 -1.69
CA THR A 38 -10.17 5.38 -2.33
C THR A 38 -9.01 4.38 -2.30
N VAL A 39 -9.32 3.14 -1.95
CA VAL A 39 -8.41 2.00 -2.10
C VAL A 39 -8.71 1.24 -3.38
N TYR A 40 -7.68 0.95 -4.17
CA TYR A 40 -7.80 0.23 -5.44
C TYR A 40 -7.21 -1.19 -5.38
N ALA A 41 -6.18 -1.39 -4.57
CA ALA A 41 -5.41 -2.63 -4.58
C ALA A 41 -5.00 -3.11 -3.19
N PHE A 42 -4.90 -4.43 -3.05
CA PHE A 42 -4.35 -5.11 -1.88
C PHE A 42 -3.36 -6.21 -2.32
N ALA A 43 -2.30 -6.41 -1.55
CA ALA A 43 -1.44 -7.59 -1.66
C ALA A 43 -0.87 -7.96 -0.29
N VAL A 44 -0.69 -9.25 -0.01
CA VAL A 44 0.04 -9.71 1.18
C VAL A 44 1.46 -10.05 0.77
N TYR A 45 2.43 -9.46 1.46
CA TYR A 45 3.86 -9.68 1.21
C TYR A 45 4.63 -9.70 2.54
N ASN A 46 5.50 -10.69 2.73
CA ASN A 46 6.29 -10.89 3.95
C ASN A 46 5.46 -10.75 5.25
N GLY A 47 4.26 -11.33 5.28
CA GLY A 47 3.38 -11.33 6.45
C GLY A 47 2.67 -10.00 6.75
N SER A 48 2.79 -9.00 5.87
CA SER A 48 2.11 -7.71 6.00
C SER A 48 1.14 -7.48 4.83
N LEU A 49 0.06 -6.75 5.09
CA LEU A 49 -0.86 -6.31 4.05
C LEU A 49 -0.36 -5.00 3.46
N TYR A 50 -0.24 -4.93 2.15
CA TYR A 50 0.04 -3.72 1.40
C TYR A 50 -1.28 -3.24 0.79
N VAL A 51 -1.53 -1.95 0.92
CA VAL A 51 -2.74 -1.28 0.44
C VAL A 51 -2.29 -0.20 -0.53
N GLY A 52 -2.87 -0.16 -1.73
CA GLY A 52 -2.60 0.84 -2.76
C GLY A 52 -3.88 1.56 -3.19
N GLY A 53 -3.79 2.86 -3.47
CA GLY A 53 -4.95 3.65 -3.86
C GLY A 53 -4.63 5.11 -4.20
N ASN A 54 -5.61 5.99 -3.99
CA ASN A 54 -5.52 7.45 -4.15
C ASN A 54 -5.47 8.17 -2.77
N PHE A 55 -4.92 7.54 -1.73
CA PHE A 55 -4.91 8.08 -0.37
C PHE A 55 -3.54 8.64 0.04
N ALA A 56 -3.54 9.68 0.87
CA ALA A 56 -2.34 10.32 1.40
C ALA A 56 -2.10 10.00 2.87
N THR A 57 -3.11 9.48 3.57
CA THR A 57 -2.99 9.05 4.96
C THR A 57 -3.62 7.68 5.19
N ALA A 58 -2.99 6.91 6.08
CA ALA A 58 -3.47 5.61 6.53
C ALA A 58 -3.22 5.47 8.04
N GLY A 59 -4.28 5.25 8.83
CA GLY A 59 -4.17 5.17 10.28
C GLY A 59 -3.63 6.45 10.93
N GLY A 60 -3.86 7.62 10.32
CA GLY A 60 -3.28 8.90 10.73
C GLY A 60 -1.80 9.11 10.35
N VAL A 61 -1.17 8.14 9.68
CA VAL A 61 0.21 8.24 9.19
C VAL A 61 0.22 8.73 7.75
N SER A 62 1.04 9.72 7.44
CA SER A 62 1.27 10.15 6.05
C SER A 62 1.97 9.05 5.25
N VAL A 63 1.41 8.74 4.09
CA VAL A 63 1.85 7.69 3.18
C VAL A 63 1.75 8.20 1.74
N ASN A 64 2.54 7.61 0.84
CA ASN A 64 2.59 8.01 -0.56
C ASN A 64 1.77 7.04 -1.40
N TYR A 65 0.43 7.06 -1.24
CA TYR A 65 -0.51 6.25 -2.05
C TYR A 65 -0.39 4.73 -1.91
N ILE A 66 0.58 4.28 -1.10
CA ILE A 66 0.78 2.90 -0.67
C ILE A 66 1.11 2.86 0.83
N ALA A 67 0.43 1.99 1.56
CA ALA A 67 0.66 1.78 2.99
C ALA A 67 0.91 0.30 3.29
N LYS A 68 1.73 0.05 4.30
CA LYS A 68 1.91 -1.27 4.91
C LYS A 68 1.04 -1.35 6.17
N TYR A 69 0.32 -2.44 6.35
CA TYR A 69 -0.51 -2.71 7.51
C TYR A 69 -0.03 -3.99 8.19
N ASN A 70 0.17 -3.90 9.50
CA ASN A 70 0.51 -5.01 10.37
C ASN A 70 -0.73 -5.40 11.18
N ASP A 71 -1.26 -6.61 10.93
CA ASP A 71 -2.46 -7.11 11.60
C ASP A 71 -2.21 -7.48 13.08
N GLN A 72 -0.97 -7.75 13.47
CA GLN A 72 -0.63 -8.07 14.86
C GLN A 72 -0.64 -6.82 15.75
N THR A 73 -0.22 -5.67 15.21
CA THR A 73 -0.21 -4.40 15.94
C THR A 73 -1.43 -3.54 15.63
N ASN A 74 -2.21 -3.88 14.60
CA ASN A 74 -3.31 -3.08 14.07
C ASN A 74 -2.85 -1.67 13.66
N GLN A 75 -1.69 -1.57 13.01
CA GLN A 75 -1.08 -0.30 12.63
C GLN A 75 -0.73 -0.23 11.15
N PHE A 76 -0.97 0.94 10.58
CA PHE A 76 -0.39 1.35 9.30
C PHE A 76 1.00 1.96 9.50
N SER A 77 1.85 1.77 8.50
CA SER A 77 3.13 2.43 8.36
C SER A 77 3.37 2.81 6.91
N ASN A 78 4.23 3.79 6.66
CA ASN A 78 4.79 3.98 5.34
C ASN A 78 5.67 2.77 4.95
N ILE A 79 6.00 2.66 3.66
CA ILE A 79 6.84 1.57 3.12
C ILE A 79 8.36 1.86 3.23
N GLY A 80 8.77 2.79 4.11
CA GLY A 80 10.17 3.12 4.35
C GLY A 80 10.84 3.99 3.28
N GLN A 81 10.10 4.51 2.30
CA GLN A 81 10.61 5.41 1.28
C GLN A 81 9.85 6.75 1.28
N THR A 82 10.58 7.83 1.55
CA THR A 82 10.06 9.20 1.53
C THR A 82 9.57 9.63 0.14
N THR A 83 10.10 9.02 -0.91
CA THR A 83 9.77 9.32 -2.32
C THR A 83 8.84 8.29 -2.97
N GLY A 84 8.32 7.33 -2.17
CA GLY A 84 7.42 6.22 -2.52
C GLY A 84 6.90 6.16 -3.95
N VAL A 85 5.59 6.30 -4.11
CA VAL A 85 4.89 6.36 -5.41
C VAL A 85 4.10 7.67 -5.39
N LEU A 86 4.32 8.60 -6.32
CA LEU A 86 3.58 9.87 -6.35
C LEU A 86 2.48 9.81 -7.40
N GLY A 87 1.33 9.28 -7.01
CA GLY A 87 0.15 9.09 -7.85
C GLY A 87 -0.54 7.76 -7.58
N ASP A 88 -1.55 7.44 -8.37
CA ASP A 88 -2.49 6.37 -8.05
C ASP A 88 -1.84 4.99 -8.16
N VAL A 89 -1.98 4.19 -7.11
CA VAL A 89 -1.59 2.79 -7.12
C VAL A 89 -2.82 1.94 -7.45
N ASN A 90 -2.93 1.53 -8.71
CA ASN A 90 -4.08 0.78 -9.23
C ASN A 90 -3.94 -0.73 -9.06
N ALA A 91 -2.71 -1.23 -8.95
CA ALA A 91 -2.43 -2.66 -8.87
C ALA A 91 -1.22 -2.96 -7.98
N LEU A 92 -1.31 -4.08 -7.26
CA LEU A 92 -0.22 -4.69 -6.50
C LEU A 92 -0.14 -6.17 -6.87
N ALA A 93 1.06 -6.66 -7.16
CA ALA A 93 1.26 -8.05 -7.57
C ALA A 93 2.54 -8.63 -6.97
N ILE A 94 2.52 -9.92 -6.63
CA ILE A 94 3.71 -10.65 -6.18
C ILE A 94 4.22 -11.51 -7.33
N TYR A 95 5.49 -11.35 -7.67
CA TYR A 95 6.15 -12.18 -8.68
C TYR A 95 7.60 -12.43 -8.26
N ASN A 96 8.05 -13.69 -8.36
CA ASN A 96 9.41 -14.12 -8.00
C ASN A 96 9.90 -13.58 -6.65
N GLY A 97 9.04 -13.59 -5.62
CA GLY A 97 9.39 -13.14 -4.27
C GLY A 97 9.50 -11.62 -4.10
N ASN A 98 9.06 -10.83 -5.09
CA ASN A 98 9.07 -9.37 -5.02
C ASN A 98 7.64 -8.83 -5.15
N LEU A 99 7.37 -7.72 -4.43
CA LEU A 99 6.15 -6.94 -4.59
C LEU A 99 6.37 -5.90 -5.71
N TYR A 100 5.51 -5.96 -6.71
CA TYR A 100 5.42 -5.03 -7.83
C TYR A 100 4.25 -4.09 -7.62
N VAL A 101 4.48 -2.82 -7.94
CA VAL A 101 3.49 -1.75 -7.85
C VAL A 101 3.22 -1.21 -9.24
N GLY A 102 1.95 -1.17 -9.64
CA GLY A 102 1.50 -0.66 -10.93
C GLY A 102 0.42 0.39 -10.75
N GLY A 103 0.40 1.39 -11.62
CA GLY A 103 -0.57 2.48 -11.56
C GLY A 103 -0.14 3.70 -12.36
N ASP A 104 -0.84 4.80 -12.12
CA ASP A 104 -0.64 6.08 -12.80
C ASP A 104 0.08 7.04 -11.84
N PHE A 105 1.40 6.92 -11.78
CA PHE A 105 2.23 7.72 -10.88
C PHE A 105 3.36 8.47 -11.59
N LEU A 106 3.65 9.67 -11.10
CA LEU A 106 4.66 10.58 -11.63
C LEU A 106 6.08 10.19 -11.20
N THR A 107 6.22 9.56 -10.04
CA THR A 107 7.51 9.11 -9.52
C THR A 107 7.38 7.77 -8.82
N ALA A 108 8.39 6.92 -8.94
CA ALA A 108 8.56 5.73 -8.11
C ALA A 108 9.99 5.68 -7.56
N GLY A 109 10.15 5.55 -6.25
CA GLY A 109 11.46 5.51 -5.59
C GLY A 109 12.31 6.77 -5.83
N GLY A 110 11.66 7.93 -6.05
CA GLY A 110 12.34 9.19 -6.37
C GLY A 110 12.80 9.35 -7.82
N VAL A 111 12.52 8.37 -8.68
CA VAL A 111 12.78 8.46 -10.13
C VAL A 111 11.49 8.90 -10.83
N SER A 112 11.57 9.95 -11.66
CA SER A 112 10.42 10.41 -12.43
C SER A 112 10.04 9.38 -13.50
N ALA A 113 8.76 9.01 -13.52
CA ALA A 113 8.15 8.08 -14.46
C ALA A 113 7.89 8.70 -15.84
N MET A 114 8.78 9.60 -16.31
CA MET A 114 8.74 10.11 -17.68
C MET A 114 8.87 8.99 -18.75
N ILE A 115 9.03 7.73 -18.34
CA ILE A 115 8.89 6.54 -19.17
C ILE A 115 7.85 5.62 -18.51
N ARG A 116 6.76 5.35 -19.23
CA ARG A 116 5.48 4.74 -18.78
C ARG A 116 5.50 3.31 -18.24
N GLN A 117 6.64 2.77 -17.83
CA GLN A 117 6.71 1.50 -17.10
C GLN A 117 7.86 1.55 -16.11
N ILE A 118 7.56 1.73 -14.83
CA ILE A 118 8.52 1.47 -13.75
C ILE A 118 7.96 0.31 -12.92
N SER A 119 8.60 -0.86 -13.06
CA SER A 119 8.45 -1.95 -12.10
C SER A 119 9.41 -1.68 -10.95
N PHE A 120 8.91 -1.24 -9.80
CA PHE A 120 9.73 -1.09 -8.60
C PHE A 120 9.61 -2.35 -7.73
N GLN A 121 10.75 -2.88 -7.25
CA GLN A 121 10.82 -3.99 -6.31
C GLN A 121 11.02 -3.46 -4.89
N ILE A 122 10.10 -3.75 -3.98
CA ILE A 122 10.33 -3.54 -2.54
C ILE A 122 10.97 -4.83 -2.00
N SER A 123 12.29 -4.85 -1.86
CA SER A 123 13.05 -5.98 -1.28
C SER A 123 13.57 -5.61 0.12
N ASP A 124 13.44 -6.51 1.10
CA ASP A 124 13.97 -6.38 2.49
C ASP A 124 15.51 -6.48 2.58
N LYS A 125 16.23 -6.30 1.46
CA LYS A 125 17.70 -6.30 1.46
C LYS A 125 18.23 -4.92 1.08
N LEU A 126 18.62 -4.18 2.12
CA LEU A 126 19.74 -3.23 2.05
C LEU A 126 20.96 -3.96 1.45
N ARG A 127 21.15 -3.86 0.14
CA ARG A 127 22.48 -4.01 -0.47
C ARG A 127 22.66 -2.90 -1.48
N GLY A 128 23.78 -2.21 -1.30
CA GLY A 128 24.12 -0.97 -1.98
C GLY A 128 24.08 -1.04 -3.49
N TRP A 129 24.01 0.15 -4.05
CA TRP A 129 24.14 0.45 -5.46
C TRP A 129 25.40 -0.21 -6.02
N ILE A 130 25.27 -1.03 -7.06
CA ILE A 130 26.39 -1.34 -7.95
C ILE A 130 26.39 -0.24 -9.00
N THR A 131 27.47 0.55 -9.05
CA THR A 131 27.71 1.49 -10.14
C THR A 131 28.20 0.75 -11.39
N PRO A 132 27.91 1.21 -12.62
CA PRO A 132 28.21 0.49 -13.88
C PRO A 132 29.69 0.42 -14.30
N SER A 133 30.66 0.35 -13.38
CA SER A 133 32.09 0.40 -13.73
C SER A 133 32.85 -0.92 -13.53
N GLU A 134 32.17 -2.05 -13.41
CA GLU A 134 32.84 -3.38 -13.36
C GLU A 134 32.17 -4.37 -14.32
N LEU A 135 32.12 -4.00 -15.61
CA LEU A 135 32.27 -4.94 -16.71
C LEU A 135 33.70 -4.83 -17.24
#